data_AF-A0A7X0AFM3-F1
#
_entry.id   AF-A0A7X0AFM3-F1
#
_cell.length_a   1.000
_cell.length_b   1.000
_cell.length_c   1.000
_cell.angle_alpha   90.00
_cell.angle_beta   90.00
_cell.angle_gamma   90.00
#
_symmetry.space_group_name_H-M   'P 1'
#
loop_
_entity.id
_entity.type
_entity.pdbx_description
1 polymer ?
#
loop_
_entity_poly.entity_id
_entity_poly.type
_entity_poly.pdbx_seq_one_letter_code
_entity_poly.pdbx_strand_id
1 'polypeptide(L)'
;MHPLVVVLTLGWTVLLAFFFAHVEIQIEGAAGWAANLPTWRIQHHWLLDIFWGGRPMTGYHAWLFPCMGLFFHFPLVFTGNWSWRGEARVFACIMLFWITEDFLWFVLNPAYGLAHFAPRYIPWHIHWWGPAPSDYWVSLSVAALLLWLSCRRPATSRR
;
A
#
# COMPACT_ATOMS: atom_id res chain seq x y z
N MET A 1 15.62 2.10 -17.11
CA MET A 1 15.54 0.68 -16.73
C MET A 1 15.05 -0.12 -17.92
N HIS A 2 15.37 -1.41 -17.99
CA HIS A 2 14.85 -2.30 -19.01
C HIS A 2 13.35 -2.55 -18.76
N PRO A 3 12.46 -2.50 -19.77
CA PRO A 3 11.01 -2.67 -19.58
C PRO A 3 10.63 -3.95 -18.83
N LEU A 4 11.31 -5.06 -19.14
CA LEU A 4 11.11 -6.33 -18.43
C LEU A 4 11.31 -6.21 -16.91
N VAL A 5 12.32 -5.46 -16.46
CA VAL A 5 12.59 -5.29 -15.03
C VAL A 5 11.43 -4.56 -14.36
N VAL A 6 10.87 -3.54 -15.01
CA VAL A 6 9.70 -2.82 -14.48
C VAL A 6 8.50 -3.75 -14.34
N VAL A 7 8.21 -4.53 -15.39
CA VAL A 7 7.10 -5.51 -15.36
C VAL A 7 7.31 -6.54 -14.25
N LEU A 8 8.52 -7.09 -14.11
CA LEU A 8 8.84 -8.04 -13.06
C LEU A 8 8.72 -7.42 -11.66
N THR A 9 9.18 -6.18 -11.48
CA THR A 9 9.02 -5.45 -10.20
C THR A 9 7.56 -5.26 -9.83
N LEU A 10 6.72 -4.86 -10.79
CA LEU A 10 5.28 -4.68 -10.56
C LEU A 10 4.60 -6.02 -10.26
N GLY A 11 4.87 -7.04 -11.06
CA GLY A 11 4.32 -8.39 -10.86
C GLY A 11 4.74 -8.99 -9.52
N TRP A 12 5.99 -8.79 -9.11
CA TRP A 12 6.49 -9.23 -7.81
C TRP A 12 5.83 -8.48 -6.65
N THR A 13 5.62 -7.18 -6.80
CA THR A 13 4.90 -6.36 -5.81
C THR A 13 3.46 -6.85 -5.62
N VAL A 14 2.76 -7.14 -6.72
CA VAL A 14 1.40 -7.72 -6.69
C VAL A 14 1.40 -9.11 -6.05
N LEU A 15 2.40 -9.94 -6.34
CA LEU A 15 2.53 -11.26 -5.71
C LEU A 15 2.73 -11.15 -4.20
N LEU A 16 3.59 -10.23 -3.73
CA LEU A 16 3.77 -9.96 -2.31
C LEU A 16 2.45 -9.51 -1.67
N ALA A 17 1.73 -8.59 -2.30
CA ALA A 17 0.42 -8.11 -1.85
C ALA A 17 -0.60 -9.25 -1.74
N PHE A 18 -0.63 -10.16 -2.72
CA PHE A 18 -1.52 -11.33 -2.68
C PHE A 18 -1.25 -12.24 -1.47
N PHE A 19 0.01 -12.57 -1.20
CA PHE A 19 0.35 -13.37 -0.02
C PHE A 19 0.03 -12.63 1.28
N PHE A 20 0.30 -11.33 1.32
CA PHE A 20 0.04 -10.53 2.51
C PHE A 20 -1.45 -10.40 2.81
N ALA A 21 -2.29 -10.17 1.79
CA ALA A 21 -3.74 -10.15 1.93
C ALA A 21 -4.27 -11.47 2.51
N HIS A 22 -3.74 -12.62 2.08
CA HIS A 22 -4.10 -13.90 2.70
C HIS A 22 -3.71 -13.98 4.17
N VAL A 23 -2.52 -13.50 4.56
CA VAL A 23 -2.10 -13.45 5.96
C VAL A 23 -3.04 -12.55 6.76
N GLU A 24 -3.35 -11.35 6.26
CA GLU A 24 -4.21 -10.39 6.95
C GLU A 24 -5.65 -10.89 7.08
N ILE A 25 -6.20 -11.57 6.06
CA ILE A 25 -7.52 -12.22 6.13
C ILE A 25 -7.57 -13.24 7.29
N GLN A 26 -6.51 -14.05 7.49
CA GLN A 26 -6.51 -15.07 8.54
C GLN A 26 -6.46 -14.47 9.95
N ILE A 27 -5.82 -13.30 10.12
CA ILE A 27 -5.68 -12.68 11.45
C ILE A 27 -6.82 -11.70 11.76
N GLU A 28 -7.40 -11.02 10.75
CA GLU A 28 -8.46 -10.03 10.94
C GLU A 28 -9.87 -10.60 10.77
N GLY A 29 -10.03 -11.61 9.92
CA GLY A 29 -11.32 -12.21 9.60
C GLY A 29 -12.32 -11.19 9.06
N ALA A 30 -13.57 -11.26 9.52
CA ALA A 30 -14.65 -10.37 9.06
C ALA A 30 -14.59 -8.95 9.64
N ALA A 31 -13.85 -8.75 10.73
CA ALA A 31 -13.89 -7.50 11.47
C ALA A 31 -13.10 -6.38 10.79
N GLY A 32 -12.01 -6.75 10.09
CA GLY A 32 -11.13 -5.83 9.38
C GLY A 32 -10.41 -4.83 10.28
N TRP A 33 -9.42 -4.14 9.71
CA TRP A 33 -8.71 -3.00 10.31
C TRP A 33 -8.22 -3.26 11.74
N ALA A 34 -7.73 -4.47 12.00
CA ALA A 34 -7.26 -4.97 13.28
C ALA A 34 -8.28 -4.81 14.44
N ALA A 35 -9.58 -4.73 14.15
CA ALA A 35 -10.62 -4.39 15.13
C ALA A 35 -10.73 -5.39 16.30
N ASN A 36 -10.35 -6.65 16.08
CA ASN A 36 -10.33 -7.69 17.10
C ASN A 36 -8.91 -8.09 17.56
N LEU A 37 -7.85 -7.50 16.97
CA LEU A 37 -6.49 -7.84 17.36
C LEU A 37 -6.13 -7.26 18.72
N PRO A 38 -5.35 -7.99 19.55
CA PRO A 38 -4.95 -7.57 20.90
C PRO A 38 -3.83 -6.52 20.83
N THR A 39 -4.16 -5.32 20.37
CA THR A 39 -3.21 -4.23 20.15
C THR A 39 -3.75 -2.90 20.68
N TRP A 40 -2.86 -1.99 21.07
CA TRP A 40 -3.23 -0.64 21.48
C TRP A 40 -3.79 0.16 20.30
N ARG A 41 -4.57 1.21 20.57
CA ARG A 41 -5.21 2.03 19.53
C ARG A 41 -5.21 3.50 19.90
N ILE A 42 -4.89 4.34 18.93
CA ILE A 42 -5.11 5.79 18.96
C ILE A 42 -6.35 6.06 18.11
N GLN A 43 -7.47 6.36 18.76
CA GLN A 43 -8.76 6.56 18.07
C GLN A 43 -8.90 7.96 17.48
N HIS A 44 -8.37 8.97 18.19
CA HIS A 44 -8.53 10.37 17.81
C HIS A 44 -7.20 11.10 17.94
N HIS A 45 -6.71 11.62 16.82
CA HIS A 45 -5.59 12.54 16.75
C HIS A 45 -5.62 13.22 15.38
N TRP A 46 -5.43 14.54 15.31
CA TRP A 46 -5.55 15.30 14.04
C TRP A 46 -4.59 14.82 12.94
N LEU A 47 -3.42 14.30 13.31
CA LEU A 47 -2.50 13.65 12.35
C LEU A 47 -3.12 12.44 11.63
N LEU A 48 -4.11 11.77 12.24
CA LEU A 48 -4.79 10.63 11.61
C LEU A 48 -5.66 11.10 10.45
N ASP A 49 -6.26 12.28 10.55
CA ASP A 49 -7.06 12.86 9.46
C ASP A 49 -6.20 13.15 8.22
N ILE A 50 -4.93 13.53 8.44
CA ILE A 50 -3.97 13.87 7.38
C ILE A 50 -3.29 12.62 6.81
N PHE A 51 -2.74 11.77 7.68
CA PHE A 51 -1.84 10.67 7.27
C PHE A 51 -2.50 9.30 7.26
N TRP A 52 -3.64 9.13 7.94
CA TRP A 52 -4.31 7.85 8.11
C TRP A 52 -5.71 7.81 7.50
N GLY A 53 -6.11 8.88 6.79
CA GLY A 53 -7.44 9.02 6.20
C GLY A 53 -8.56 9.08 7.23
N GLY A 54 -8.24 9.51 8.46
CA GLY A 54 -9.15 9.57 9.61
C GLY A 54 -9.37 8.23 10.32
N ARG A 55 -8.67 7.16 9.89
CA ARG A 55 -8.78 5.83 10.52
C ARG A 55 -8.04 5.80 11.86
N PRO A 56 -8.51 4.99 12.83
CA PRO A 56 -7.74 4.72 14.04
C PRO A 56 -6.39 4.08 13.71
N MET A 57 -5.31 4.58 14.30
CA MET A 57 -4.01 3.91 14.22
C MET A 57 -3.95 2.83 15.31
N THR A 58 -3.77 1.58 14.89
CA THR A 58 -3.58 0.45 15.81
C THR A 58 -2.10 0.11 15.92
N GLY A 59 -1.69 -0.52 17.02
CA GLY A 59 -0.30 -0.95 17.17
C GLY A 59 0.11 -1.99 16.13
N TYR A 60 -0.84 -2.78 15.61
CA TYR A 60 -0.63 -3.64 14.45
C TYR A 60 -0.10 -2.84 13.25
N HIS A 61 -0.85 -1.82 12.81
CA HIS A 61 -0.45 -0.99 11.67
C HIS A 61 0.82 -0.17 11.95
N ALA A 62 0.99 0.31 13.19
CA ALA A 62 2.15 1.10 13.60
C ALA A 62 3.48 0.34 13.46
N TRP A 63 3.45 -0.99 13.62
CA TRP A 63 4.63 -1.84 13.41
C TRP A 63 4.69 -2.43 12.01
N LEU A 64 3.55 -2.78 11.44
CA LEU A 64 3.49 -3.42 10.14
C LEU A 64 3.91 -2.49 8.99
N PHE A 65 3.42 -1.25 8.95
CA PHE A 65 3.75 -0.33 7.86
C PHE A 65 5.25 -0.01 7.80
N PRO A 66 5.94 0.33 8.92
CA PRO A 66 7.38 0.48 8.89
C PRO A 66 8.11 -0.82 8.54
N CYS A 67 7.64 -1.98 9.03
CA CYS A 67 8.24 -3.27 8.71
C CYS A 67 8.25 -3.54 7.19
N MET A 68 7.10 -3.35 6.52
CA MET A 68 7.02 -3.45 5.07
C MET A 68 7.87 -2.38 4.38
N GLY A 69 7.90 -1.16 4.91
CA GLY A 69 8.82 -0.12 4.48
C GLY A 69 10.27 -0.61 4.47
N LEU A 70 10.75 -1.23 5.57
CA LEU A 70 12.10 -1.78 5.66
C LEU A 70 12.34 -2.87 4.60
N PHE A 71 11.39 -3.79 4.39
CA PHE A 71 11.50 -4.83 3.36
C PHE A 71 11.65 -4.26 1.95
N PHE A 72 10.86 -3.25 1.59
CA PHE A 72 10.95 -2.63 0.26
C PHE A 72 12.22 -1.78 0.09
N HIS A 73 12.78 -1.19 1.16
CA HIS A 73 14.05 -0.47 1.10
C HIS A 73 15.27 -1.41 1.18
N PHE A 74 15.10 -2.65 1.62
CA PHE A 74 16.20 -3.61 1.82
C PHE A 74 17.12 -3.74 0.59
N PRO A 75 16.63 -3.85 -0.67
CA PRO A 75 17.50 -3.91 -1.84
C PRO A 75 18.37 -2.65 -2.03
N LEU A 76 17.88 -1.47 -1.66
CA LEU A 76 18.66 -0.23 -1.76
C LEU A 76 19.80 -0.20 -0.73
N VAL A 77 19.52 -0.65 0.49
CA VAL A 77 20.53 -0.77 1.56
C VAL A 77 21.54 -1.86 1.20
N PHE A 78 21.06 -3.05 0.85
CA PHE A 78 21.90 -4.22 0.57
C PHE A 78 22.86 -4.00 -0.60
N THR A 79 22.39 -3.32 -1.66
CA THR A 79 23.24 -3.02 -2.82
C THR A 79 24.08 -1.76 -2.66
N GLY A 80 23.89 -0.97 -1.59
CA GLY A 80 24.56 0.32 -1.38
C GLY A 80 24.22 1.40 -2.42
N ASN A 81 23.17 1.20 -3.24
CA ASN A 81 22.84 2.06 -4.38
C ASN A 81 21.63 2.97 -4.10
N TRP A 82 21.66 3.66 -2.97
CA TRP A 82 20.61 4.61 -2.61
C TRP A 82 20.62 5.79 -3.58
N SER A 83 19.45 6.09 -4.15
CA SER A 83 19.30 7.21 -5.08
C SER A 83 17.84 7.68 -5.06
N TRP A 84 17.59 8.95 -5.39
CA TRP A 84 16.21 9.46 -5.43
C TRP A 84 15.31 8.66 -6.38
N ARG A 85 15.88 8.10 -7.46
CA ARG A 85 15.13 7.22 -8.38
C ARG A 85 14.83 5.87 -7.73
N GLY A 86 15.74 5.35 -6.90
CA GLY A 86 15.51 4.18 -6.06
C GLY A 86 14.36 4.42 -5.11
N GLU A 87 14.42 5.51 -4.36
CA GLU A 87 13.37 5.93 -3.43
C GLU A 87 12.01 6.05 -4.12
N ALA A 88 11.95 6.75 -5.25
CA ALA A 88 10.70 6.89 -6.01
C ALA A 88 10.12 5.53 -6.44
N ARG A 89 10.95 4.55 -6.80
CA ARG A 89 10.47 3.18 -7.09
C ARG A 89 9.97 2.48 -5.85
N VAL A 90 10.69 2.59 -4.75
CA VAL A 90 10.30 1.95 -3.49
C VAL A 90 8.95 2.49 -3.03
N PHE A 91 8.76 3.80 -2.98
CA PHE A 91 7.47 4.39 -2.63
C PHE A 91 6.35 4.02 -3.61
N ALA A 92 6.63 3.98 -4.92
CA ALA A 92 5.65 3.50 -5.90
C ALA A 92 5.25 2.04 -5.65
N CYS A 93 6.20 1.17 -5.30
CA CYS A 93 5.92 -0.23 -4.99
C CYS A 93 5.17 -0.37 -3.66
N ILE A 94 5.50 0.41 -2.63
CA ILE A 94 4.79 0.41 -1.34
C ILE A 94 3.33 0.85 -1.54
N MET A 95 3.09 1.91 -2.31
CA MET A 95 1.73 2.38 -2.62
C MET A 95 0.94 1.33 -3.40
N LEU A 96 1.55 0.76 -4.45
CA LEU A 96 0.92 -0.31 -5.22
C LEU A 96 0.63 -1.53 -4.35
N PHE A 97 1.56 -1.91 -3.48
CA PHE A 97 1.43 -3.03 -2.55
C PHE A 97 0.19 -2.83 -1.69
N TRP A 98 0.10 -1.74 -0.92
CA TRP A 98 -1.01 -1.54 0.02
C TRP A 98 -2.38 -1.43 -0.66
N ILE A 99 -2.47 -0.80 -1.83
CA ILE A 99 -3.74 -0.73 -2.57
C ILE A 99 -4.13 -2.11 -3.12
N THR A 100 -3.17 -2.84 -3.67
CA THR A 100 -3.44 -4.17 -4.22
C THR A 100 -3.80 -5.13 -3.09
N GLU A 101 -3.10 -5.05 -1.99
CA GLU A 101 -3.28 -5.87 -0.79
C GLU A 101 -4.67 -5.61 -0.19
N ASP A 102 -5.03 -4.35 0.13
CA ASP A 102 -6.34 -3.99 0.68
C ASP A 102 -7.48 -4.39 -0.28
N PHE A 103 -7.31 -4.19 -1.60
CA PHE A 103 -8.30 -4.65 -2.58
C PHE A 103 -8.44 -6.18 -2.60
N LEU A 104 -7.32 -6.90 -2.61
CA LEU A 104 -7.32 -8.36 -2.58
C LEU A 104 -7.85 -8.89 -1.25
N TRP A 105 -7.65 -8.19 -0.14
CA TRP A 105 -8.26 -8.49 1.14
C TRP A 105 -9.77 -8.55 0.97
N PHE A 106 -10.40 -7.52 0.40
CA PHE A 106 -11.86 -7.52 0.19
C PHE A 106 -12.32 -8.59 -0.81
N VAL A 107 -11.60 -8.77 -1.92
CA VAL A 107 -11.96 -9.72 -2.97
C VAL A 107 -11.89 -11.16 -2.48
N LEU A 108 -10.85 -11.49 -1.71
CA LEU A 108 -10.54 -12.85 -1.27
C LEU A 108 -11.13 -13.19 0.10
N ASN A 109 -11.51 -12.21 0.92
CA ASN A 109 -12.13 -12.45 2.22
C ASN A 109 -13.56 -12.98 2.05
N PRO A 110 -13.87 -14.21 2.52
CA PRO A 110 -15.20 -14.79 2.40
C PRO A 110 -16.32 -13.99 3.08
N ALA A 111 -15.97 -13.14 4.06
CA ALA A 111 -16.94 -12.26 4.73
C ALA A 111 -17.35 -11.05 3.87
N TYR A 112 -16.57 -10.73 2.83
CA TYR A 112 -16.81 -9.58 1.96
C TYR A 112 -17.05 -10.04 0.51
N GLY A 113 -15.97 -10.34 -0.22
CA GLY A 113 -16.01 -10.47 -1.67
C GLY A 113 -16.41 -9.16 -2.37
N LEU A 114 -16.42 -9.20 -3.70
CA LEU A 114 -16.78 -8.04 -4.53
C LEU A 114 -18.21 -7.51 -4.26
N ALA A 115 -19.12 -8.36 -3.80
CA ALA A 115 -20.50 -7.97 -3.49
C ALA A 115 -20.59 -6.99 -2.30
N HIS A 116 -19.61 -7.01 -1.40
CA HIS A 116 -19.55 -6.16 -0.21
C HIS A 116 -18.46 -5.08 -0.31
N PHE A 117 -17.87 -4.85 -1.49
CA PHE A 117 -16.94 -3.75 -1.72
C PHE A 117 -17.68 -2.42 -1.92
N ALA A 118 -18.23 -1.87 -0.83
CA ALA A 118 -18.98 -0.62 -0.83
C ALA A 118 -18.90 0.08 0.54
N PRO A 119 -19.08 1.41 0.60
CA PRO A 119 -18.93 2.19 1.84
C PRO A 119 -19.78 1.68 3.00
N ARG A 120 -20.98 1.15 2.71
CA ARG A 120 -21.91 0.64 3.73
C ARG A 120 -21.40 -0.59 4.49
N TYR A 121 -20.46 -1.34 3.93
CA TYR A 121 -19.90 -2.54 4.55
C TYR A 121 -18.50 -2.29 5.13
N ILE A 122 -17.86 -1.18 4.76
CA ILE A 122 -16.44 -0.93 5.02
C ILE A 122 -16.31 0.41 5.76
N PRO A 123 -16.73 0.48 7.04
CA PRO A 123 -16.88 1.74 7.77
C PRO A 123 -15.54 2.43 8.08
N TRP A 124 -14.42 1.72 8.02
CA TRP A 124 -13.09 2.32 8.22
C TRP A 124 -12.60 3.07 6.98
N HIS A 125 -13.09 2.79 5.78
CA HIS A 125 -12.82 3.62 4.62
C HIS A 125 -13.80 4.79 4.58
N ILE A 126 -13.39 5.93 5.17
CA ILE A 126 -14.25 7.09 5.41
C ILE A 126 -14.67 7.78 4.11
N HIS A 127 -13.75 7.89 3.15
CA HIS A 127 -13.93 8.67 1.94
C HIS A 127 -13.90 7.78 0.70
N TRP A 128 -14.90 7.91 -0.16
CA TRP A 128 -15.04 7.12 -1.38
C TRP A 128 -15.19 8.05 -2.58
N TRP A 129 -14.58 7.66 -3.69
CA TRP A 129 -14.81 8.31 -4.98
C TRP A 129 -15.22 7.25 -5.99
N GLY A 130 -16.51 7.26 -6.37
CA GLY A 130 -17.07 6.25 -7.25
C GLY A 130 -17.05 4.85 -6.61
N PRO A 131 -16.51 3.81 -7.30
CA PRO A 131 -16.59 2.43 -6.83
C PRO A 131 -15.51 2.03 -5.82
N ALA A 132 -14.59 2.92 -5.45
CA ALA A 132 -13.46 2.59 -4.58
C ALA A 132 -13.15 3.72 -3.57
N PRO A 133 -12.44 3.41 -2.46
CA PRO A 133 -11.93 4.40 -1.54
C PRO A 133 -11.10 5.50 -2.22
N SER A 134 -11.19 6.74 -1.76
CA SER A 134 -10.52 7.87 -2.40
C SER A 134 -8.99 7.77 -2.35
N ASP A 135 -8.46 7.16 -1.29
CA ASP A 135 -7.02 6.92 -1.10
C ASP A 135 -6.44 5.97 -2.16
N TYR A 136 -7.24 5.08 -2.76
CA TYR A 136 -6.82 4.23 -3.88
C TYR A 136 -6.47 5.07 -5.10
N TRP A 137 -7.37 5.96 -5.49
CA TRP A 137 -7.19 6.80 -6.69
C TRP A 137 -5.97 7.71 -6.54
N VAL A 138 -5.83 8.34 -5.38
CA VAL A 138 -4.70 9.22 -5.08
C VAL A 138 -3.40 8.42 -5.08
N SER A 139 -3.34 7.30 -4.35
CA SER A 139 -2.12 6.53 -4.19
C SER A 139 -1.69 5.84 -5.49
N LEU A 140 -2.62 5.33 -6.32
CA LEU A 140 -2.29 4.79 -7.65
C LEU A 140 -1.76 5.89 -8.58
N SER A 141 -2.35 7.08 -8.54
CA SER A 141 -1.90 8.21 -9.38
C SER A 141 -0.49 8.66 -8.99
N VAL A 142 -0.21 8.76 -7.69
CA VAL A 142 1.12 9.11 -7.17
C VAL A 142 2.12 8.00 -7.46
N ALA A 143 1.76 6.72 -7.27
CA ALA A 143 2.61 5.58 -7.59
C ALA A 143 2.99 5.55 -9.08
N ALA A 144 2.02 5.76 -9.98
CA ALA A 144 2.26 5.84 -11.41
C ALA A 144 3.23 6.97 -11.77
N LEU A 145 3.02 8.16 -11.19
CA LEU A 145 3.91 9.31 -11.39
C LEU A 145 5.34 9.02 -10.90
N LEU A 146 5.49 8.51 -9.68
CA LEU A 146 6.80 8.19 -9.09
C LEU A 146 7.53 7.12 -9.90
N LEU A 147 6.82 6.05 -10.29
CA LEU A 147 7.39 4.99 -11.12
C LEU A 147 7.87 5.54 -12.46
N TRP A 148 7.05 6.37 -13.11
CA TRP A 148 7.42 7.02 -14.37
C TRP A 148 8.63 7.94 -14.22
N LEU A 149 8.66 8.80 -13.19
CA LEU A 149 9.79 9.69 -12.88
C LEU A 149 11.07 8.88 -12.63
N SER A 150 10.96 7.75 -11.93
CA SER A 150 12.10 6.88 -11.63
C SER A 150 12.71 6.22 -12.88
N CYS A 151 11.90 6.03 -13.92
CA CYS A 151 12.30 5.35 -15.16
C CYS A 151 12.88 6.32 -16.20
N ARG A 152 12.66 7.63 -16.04
CA ARG A 152 13.21 8.66 -16.92
C ARG A 152 14.74 8.65 -16.90
N ARG A 153 15.34 8.51 -18.08
CA ARG A 153 16.78 8.71 -18.27
C ARG A 153 17.12 10.17 -17.89
N PRO A 154 18.25 10.44 -17.22
CA PRO A 154 18.73 11.81 -17.07
C PRO A 154 18.77 12.46 -18.45
N ALA A 155 18.29 13.71 -18.57
CA ALA A 155 18.56 14.49 -19.76
C ALA A 155 20.08 14.49 -19.92
N THR A 156 20.58 13.94 -21.03
CA THR A 156 21.99 14.02 -21.37
C THR A 156 22.33 15.51 -21.36
N SER A 157 23.16 15.95 -20.42
CA SER A 157 23.80 17.25 -20.54
C SER A 157 24.66 17.14 -21.78
N ARG A 158 24.16 17.65 -22.92
CA ARG A 158 25.02 18.02 -24.03
C ARG A 158 25.94 19.10 -23.48
N ARG A 159 27.15 18.70 -23.09
CA ARG A 159 28.32 19.57 -22.98
C ARG A 159 29.29 19.10 -24.04
#